data_AF-A0A142XQY6-F1
#
_entry.id   AF-A0A142XQY6-F1
#
_cell.length_a   1.000
_cell.length_b   1.000
_cell.length_c   1.000
_cell.angle_alpha   90.00
_cell.angle_beta   90.00
_cell.angle_gamma   90.00
#
_symmetry.space_group_name_H-M   'P 1'
#
loop_
_entity.id
_entity.type
_entity.pdbx_description
1 polymer ?
#
loop_
_entity_poly.entity_id
_entity_poly.type
_entity_poly.pdbx_seq_one_letter_code
_entity_poly.pdbx_strand_id
1 'polypeptide(L)'
;MSNPCLLAALATVPDPRSRQGRSFPFPPIFALLVVGVLLGRRLPGAIAQLADEYGGDFALLLGFPRRRLPTTSTLSKLLPRIDVLELEAVLRNWIATRLSPDDTLVVNVDGTCVRGSAHRSAQRPGVHLLPAFAPRVQAVLAQLRVDTKTNEHKAALELLNILPSRRGGCIVTGDAMFTQTEVCQAIRDRNDDYALVVKGNQPALAVDTDAGLAFAAQAATFPPPKGACRRRNRRPAHGSREQPRRDTVELSTGRWRARRS
;
A
#
# COMPACT_ATOMS: atom_id res chain seq x y z
N MET A 1 16.61 13.04 17.84
CA MET A 1 16.85 13.80 16.59
C MET A 1 15.48 14.16 16.02
N SER A 2 15.23 15.42 15.66
CA SER A 2 13.94 15.81 15.08
C SER A 2 13.78 15.13 13.72
N ASN A 3 12.67 14.43 13.50
CA ASN A 3 12.40 13.82 12.21
C ASN A 3 12.31 14.91 11.13
N PRO A 4 12.98 14.75 9.97
CA PRO A 4 12.91 15.74 8.91
C PRO A 4 11.48 15.86 8.38
N CYS A 5 11.06 17.08 8.04
CA CYS A 5 9.81 17.30 7.34
C CYS A 5 9.89 16.74 5.91
N LEU A 6 8.74 16.51 5.27
CA LEU A 6 8.68 15.92 3.92
C LEU A 6 9.49 16.72 2.90
N LEU A 7 9.37 18.04 2.95
CA LEU A 7 10.06 18.93 2.04
C LEU A 7 11.59 18.84 2.19
N ALA A 8 12.09 18.70 3.42
CA ALA A 8 13.51 18.52 3.68
C ALA A 8 14.04 17.19 3.12
N ALA A 9 13.25 16.12 3.19
CA ALA A 9 13.60 14.86 2.55
C ALA A 9 13.56 14.99 1.01
N LEU A 10 12.49 15.55 0.44
CA LEU A 10 12.39 15.72 -1.02
C LEU A 10 13.49 16.64 -1.59
N ALA A 11 14.03 17.55 -0.78
CA ALA A 11 15.16 18.39 -1.17
C ALA A 11 16.46 17.60 -1.40
N THR A 12 16.58 16.36 -0.91
CA THR A 12 17.75 15.51 -1.17
C THR A 12 17.70 14.78 -2.51
N VAL A 13 16.56 14.84 -3.23
CA VAL A 13 16.45 14.27 -4.57
C VAL A 13 17.36 15.08 -5.51
N PRO A 14 18.24 14.43 -6.29
CA PRO A 14 19.09 15.11 -7.26
C PRO A 14 18.28 15.92 -8.29
N ASP A 15 18.68 17.17 -8.54
CA ASP A 15 18.04 18.00 -9.56
C ASP A 15 18.55 17.62 -10.96
N PRO A 16 17.71 16.99 -11.82
CA PRO A 16 18.15 16.50 -13.12
C PRO A 16 18.34 17.60 -14.16
N ARG A 17 18.08 18.87 -13.80
CA ARG A 17 18.18 20.02 -14.71
C ARG A 17 19.60 20.54 -14.81
N SER A 18 20.02 20.89 -16.03
CA SER A 18 21.26 21.61 -16.28
C SER A 18 21.25 23.00 -15.64
N ARG A 19 22.43 23.61 -15.49
CA ARG A 19 22.56 24.94 -14.87
C ARG A 19 21.69 26.01 -15.56
N GLN A 20 21.54 25.95 -16.88
CA GLN A 20 20.68 26.89 -17.63
C GLN A 20 19.18 26.62 -17.46
N GLY A 21 18.77 25.44 -17.00
CA GLY A 21 17.36 25.04 -16.85
C GLY A 21 16.76 25.33 -15.46
N ARG A 22 17.51 25.96 -14.55
CA ARG A 22 17.12 26.18 -13.14
C ARG A 22 16.48 27.56 -12.94
N SER A 23 15.38 27.84 -13.64
CA SER A 23 14.61 29.08 -13.43
C SER A 23 13.90 29.14 -12.08
N PHE A 24 13.65 27.98 -11.47
CA PHE A 24 12.97 27.80 -10.19
C PHE A 24 13.78 26.87 -9.28
N PRO A 25 13.92 27.16 -7.98
CA PRO A 25 14.53 26.25 -7.03
C PRO A 25 13.80 24.91 -6.99
N PHE A 26 14.54 23.81 -6.80
CA PHE A 26 13.97 22.47 -6.91
C PHE A 26 13.02 22.09 -5.76
N PRO A 27 13.35 22.34 -4.47
CA PRO A 27 12.47 21.92 -3.37
C PRO A 27 11.07 22.57 -3.40
N PRO A 28 10.90 23.89 -3.64
CA PRO A 28 9.58 24.50 -3.77
C PRO A 28 8.71 23.93 -4.90
N ILE A 29 9.31 23.37 -5.96
CA ILE A 29 8.57 22.65 -6.99
C ILE A 29 7.94 21.39 -6.40
N PHE A 30 8.67 20.63 -5.57
CA PHE A 30 8.08 19.49 -4.87
C PHE A 30 6.97 19.91 -3.90
N ALA A 31 7.13 21.03 -3.19
CA ALA A 31 6.06 21.56 -2.34
C ALA A 31 4.77 21.81 -3.16
N LEU A 32 4.91 22.46 -4.33
CA LEU A 32 3.79 22.67 -5.26
C LEU A 32 3.17 21.35 -5.72
N LEU A 33 3.99 20.37 -6.11
CA LEU A 33 3.52 19.06 -6.58
C LEU A 33 2.74 18.32 -5.48
N VAL A 34 3.26 18.30 -4.26
CA VAL A 34 2.60 17.65 -3.12
C VAL A 34 1.26 18.31 -2.83
N VAL A 35 1.19 19.64 -2.75
CA VAL A 35 -0.08 20.35 -2.54
C VAL A 35 -1.05 20.07 -3.68
N GLY A 36 -0.58 20.09 -4.92
CA GLY A 36 -1.39 19.74 -6.09
C GLY A 36 -2.01 18.34 -5.98
N VAL A 37 -1.21 17.33 -5.63
CA VAL A 37 -1.67 15.95 -5.48
C VAL A 37 -2.67 15.81 -4.32
N LEU A 38 -2.43 16.46 -3.18
CA LEU A 38 -3.36 16.46 -2.04
C LEU A 38 -4.71 17.11 -2.39
N LEU A 39 -4.72 18.10 -3.28
CA LEU A 39 -5.92 18.72 -3.84
C LEU A 39 -6.49 17.97 -5.06
N GLY A 40 -6.03 16.74 -5.30
CA GLY A 40 -6.54 15.87 -6.36
C GLY A 40 -6.12 16.24 -7.78
N ARG A 41 -5.14 17.14 -7.95
CA ARG A 41 -4.60 17.50 -9.27
C ARG A 41 -3.57 16.45 -9.71
N ARG A 42 -3.88 15.76 -10.82
CA ARG A 42 -3.08 14.60 -11.31
C ARG A 42 -2.25 14.88 -12.56
N LEU A 43 -2.45 16.04 -13.19
CA LEU A 43 -1.76 16.41 -14.43
C LEU A 43 -0.92 17.68 -14.21
N PRO A 44 0.22 17.82 -14.91
CA PRO A 44 1.07 19.01 -14.80
C PRO A 44 0.29 20.30 -15.08
N GLY A 45 -0.60 20.29 -16.08
CA GLY A 45 -1.46 21.43 -16.40
C GLY A 45 -2.44 21.78 -15.30
N ALA A 46 -3.01 20.78 -14.63
CA ALA A 46 -3.95 21.00 -13.52
C ALA A 46 -3.25 21.55 -12.27
N ILE A 47 -1.98 21.19 -12.05
CA ILE A 47 -1.15 21.75 -10.97
C ILE A 47 -0.71 23.18 -11.30
N ALA A 48 -0.36 23.47 -12.55
CA ALA A 48 -0.04 24.82 -12.98
C ALA A 48 -1.25 25.75 -12.89
N GLN A 49 -2.44 25.27 -13.28
CA GLN A 49 -3.69 26.02 -13.12
C GLN A 49 -3.98 26.34 -11.64
N LEU A 50 -3.78 25.36 -10.73
CA LEU A 50 -3.89 25.60 -9.29
C LEU A 50 -2.91 26.69 -8.84
N ALA A 51 -1.66 26.66 -9.31
CA ALA A 51 -0.68 27.70 -9.03
C ALA A 51 -1.14 29.08 -9.50
N ASP A 52 -1.74 29.18 -10.68
CA ASP A 52 -2.27 30.44 -11.22
C ASP A 52 -3.50 30.94 -10.43
N GLU A 53 -4.38 30.03 -9.98
CA GLU A 53 -5.57 30.34 -9.17
C GLU A 53 -5.21 30.96 -7.81
N TYR A 54 -4.17 30.43 -7.13
CA TYR A 54 -3.72 30.94 -5.83
C TYR A 54 -2.74 32.12 -5.94
N GLY A 55 -2.08 32.29 -7.07
CA GLY A 55 -1.28 33.47 -7.39
C GLY A 55 0.05 33.60 -6.63
N GLY A 56 0.58 34.83 -6.60
CA GLY A 56 1.96 35.12 -6.22
C GLY A 56 2.30 34.91 -4.73
N ASP A 57 1.35 35.17 -3.82
CA ASP A 57 1.58 34.97 -2.38
C ASP A 57 1.73 33.49 -2.02
N PHE A 58 1.00 32.62 -2.72
CA PHE A 58 1.14 31.18 -2.60
C PHE A 58 2.53 30.68 -3.00
N ALA A 59 3.17 31.33 -3.99
CA ALA A 59 4.55 31.03 -4.35
C ALA A 59 5.51 31.24 -3.16
N LEU A 60 5.33 32.35 -2.41
CA LEU A 60 6.17 32.65 -1.25
C LEU A 60 5.94 31.63 -0.12
N LEU A 61 4.68 31.23 0.11
CA LEU A 61 4.34 30.20 1.11
C LEU A 61 4.96 28.83 0.79
N LEU A 62 5.09 28.49 -0.49
CA LEU A 62 5.75 27.25 -0.93
C LEU A 62 7.29 27.34 -0.89
N GLY A 63 7.85 28.51 -0.58
CA GLY A 63 9.29 28.74 -0.49
C GLY A 63 9.95 29.18 -1.81
N PHE A 64 9.19 29.64 -2.81
CA PHE A 64 9.78 30.28 -3.98
C PHE A 64 10.31 31.68 -3.60
N PRO A 65 11.50 32.09 -4.08
CA PRO A 65 12.10 33.39 -3.75
C PRO A 65 11.42 34.57 -4.45
N ARG A 66 10.54 34.29 -5.43
CA ARG A 66 9.83 35.29 -6.23
C ARG A 66 8.36 34.89 -6.29
N ARG A 67 7.48 35.87 -6.48
CA ARG A 67 6.03 35.71 -6.74
C ARG A 67 5.75 35.11 -8.13
N ARG A 68 6.46 34.05 -8.50
CA ARG A 68 6.34 33.35 -9.78
C ARG A 68 6.33 31.85 -9.54
N LEU A 69 5.41 31.17 -10.19
CA LEU A 69 5.24 29.71 -10.11
C LEU A 69 5.65 29.04 -11.43
N PRO A 70 6.04 27.75 -11.40
CA PRO A 70 6.32 26.97 -12.60
C PRO A 70 5.09 26.87 -13.51
N THR A 71 5.30 26.99 -14.82
CA THR A 71 4.24 26.79 -15.81
C THR A 71 4.03 25.31 -16.12
N THR A 72 2.92 24.98 -16.78
CA THR A 72 2.67 23.63 -17.34
C THR A 72 3.87 23.11 -18.14
N SER A 73 4.49 23.96 -18.98
CA SER A 73 5.66 23.58 -19.78
C SER A 73 6.87 23.23 -18.91
N THR A 74 7.10 24.00 -17.84
CA THR A 74 8.18 23.72 -16.88
C THR A 74 7.98 22.38 -16.20
N LEU A 75 6.78 22.10 -15.69
CA LEU A 75 6.47 20.85 -15.00
C LEU A 75 6.53 19.65 -15.95
N SER A 76 5.93 19.75 -17.13
CA SER A 76 5.92 18.66 -18.13
C SER A 76 7.30 18.30 -18.66
N LYS A 77 8.25 19.25 -18.70
CA LYS A 77 9.65 18.98 -19.09
C LYS A 77 10.48 18.40 -17.94
N LEU A 78 10.15 18.75 -16.70
CA LEU A 78 10.90 18.34 -15.51
C LEU A 78 10.52 16.93 -15.06
N LEU A 79 9.24 16.65 -14.89
CA LEU A 79 8.77 15.39 -14.28
C LEU A 79 9.33 14.13 -14.95
N PRO A 80 9.39 14.02 -16.29
CA PRO A 80 9.95 12.82 -16.94
C PRO A 80 11.46 12.63 -16.72
N ARG A 81 12.17 13.65 -16.23
CA ARG A 81 13.63 13.61 -15.98
C ARG A 81 13.98 13.27 -14.54
N ILE A 82 13.00 13.25 -13.64
CA ILE A 82 13.22 12.88 -12.24
C ILE A 82 13.41 11.37 -12.19
N ASP A 83 14.49 10.92 -11.55
CA ASP A 83 14.70 9.51 -11.29
C ASP A 83 13.64 9.01 -10.29
N VAL A 84 12.82 8.07 -10.74
CA VAL A 84 11.71 7.51 -9.95
C VAL A 84 12.25 6.67 -8.79
N LEU A 85 13.33 5.91 -9.00
CA LEU A 85 13.88 5.02 -7.99
C LEU A 85 14.52 5.83 -6.85
N GLU A 86 15.21 6.93 -7.19
CA GLU A 86 15.76 7.84 -6.19
C GLU A 86 14.64 8.55 -5.40
N LEU A 87 13.61 9.05 -6.09
CA LEU A 87 12.47 9.69 -5.43
C LEU A 87 11.75 8.71 -4.47
N GLU A 88 11.53 7.48 -4.90
CA GLU A 88 10.93 6.43 -4.08
C GLU A 88 11.82 6.07 -2.87
N ALA A 89 13.14 5.99 -3.05
CA ALA A 89 14.07 5.74 -1.96
C ALA A 89 14.02 6.85 -0.90
N VAL A 90 14.00 8.12 -1.33
CA VAL A 90 13.87 9.27 -0.43
C VAL A 90 12.55 9.21 0.35
N LEU A 91 11.43 8.93 -0.33
CA LEU A 91 10.11 8.81 0.32
C LEU A 91 10.06 7.65 1.30
N ARG A 92 10.56 6.47 0.90
CA ARG A 92 10.67 5.27 1.76
C ARG A 92 11.48 5.57 3.02
N ASN A 93 12.65 6.19 2.88
CA ASN A 93 13.50 6.54 4.02
C ASN A 93 12.80 7.55 4.93
N TRP A 94 12.14 8.55 4.35
CA TRP A 94 11.37 9.53 5.12
C TRP A 94 10.20 8.89 5.88
N ILE A 95 9.46 7.96 5.26
CA ILE A 95 8.41 7.18 5.94
C ILE A 95 9.02 6.37 7.08
N ALA A 96 10.14 5.68 6.85
CA ALA A 96 10.81 4.86 7.86
C ALA A 96 11.17 5.65 9.13
N THR A 97 11.58 6.92 9.03
CA THR A 97 11.86 7.77 10.22
C THR A 97 10.64 7.99 11.12
N ARG A 98 9.42 7.78 10.63
CA ARG A 98 8.16 7.94 11.39
C ARG A 98 7.69 6.65 12.04
N LEU A 99 8.35 5.53 11.77
CA LEU A 99 7.94 4.22 12.23
C LEU A 99 8.90 3.75 13.32
N SER A 100 8.38 3.27 14.45
CA SER A 100 9.24 2.65 15.46
C SER A 100 9.81 1.33 14.91
N PRO A 101 11.12 1.10 14.91
CA PRO A 101 11.72 -0.13 14.37
C PRO A 101 11.24 -1.41 15.08
N ASP A 102 10.71 -1.26 16.30
CA ASP A 102 10.24 -2.36 17.14
C ASP A 102 8.74 -2.67 16.93
N ASP A 103 8.01 -1.80 16.21
CA ASP A 103 6.63 -2.08 15.83
C ASP A 103 6.56 -3.18 14.77
N THR A 104 5.79 -4.23 15.05
CA THR A 104 5.33 -5.19 14.05
C THR A 104 4.34 -4.50 13.10
N LEU A 105 4.55 -4.68 11.79
CA LEU A 105 3.68 -4.13 10.76
C LEU A 105 3.04 -5.23 9.92
N VAL A 106 1.76 -5.06 9.61
CA VAL A 106 1.10 -5.84 8.56
C VAL A 106 1.37 -5.15 7.23
N VAL A 107 1.89 -5.90 6.26
CA VAL A 107 2.28 -5.41 4.94
C VAL A 107 1.53 -6.21 3.88
N ASN A 108 0.68 -5.52 3.12
CA ASN A 108 -0.04 -6.09 2.00
C ASN A 108 0.78 -5.98 0.71
N VAL A 109 0.92 -7.10 0.01
CA VAL A 109 1.56 -7.21 -1.29
C VAL A 109 0.50 -7.67 -2.29
N ASP A 110 0.08 -6.75 -3.15
CA ASP A 110 -0.95 -7.01 -4.17
C ASP A 110 -0.67 -6.22 -5.45
N GLY A 111 -0.85 -6.86 -6.61
CA GLY A 111 -0.60 -6.24 -7.90
C GLY A 111 -1.66 -5.17 -8.24
N THR A 112 -1.24 -3.95 -8.56
CA THR A 112 -2.14 -2.86 -8.93
C THR A 112 -1.79 -2.28 -10.30
N CYS A 113 -2.83 -2.09 -11.12
CA CYS A 113 -2.71 -1.38 -12.40
C CYS A 113 -2.95 0.12 -12.19
N VAL A 114 -1.97 0.96 -12.54
CA VAL A 114 -2.12 2.41 -12.47
C VAL A 114 -3.13 2.87 -13.52
N ARG A 115 -4.30 3.35 -13.08
CA ARG A 115 -5.34 3.84 -13.98
C ARG A 115 -4.85 5.04 -14.80
N GLY A 116 -5.18 5.05 -16.09
CA GLY A 116 -4.82 6.16 -17.00
C GLY A 116 -3.36 6.17 -17.46
N SER A 117 -2.56 5.17 -17.08
CA SER A 117 -1.15 5.06 -17.52
C SER A 117 -0.97 4.43 -18.91
N ALA A 118 -1.98 3.70 -19.40
CA ALA A 118 -1.95 3.10 -20.72
C ALA A 118 -2.15 4.17 -21.80
N HIS A 119 -1.24 4.20 -22.79
CA HIS A 119 -1.34 5.13 -23.92
C HIS A 119 -1.61 4.34 -25.19
N ARG A 120 -2.90 4.07 -25.47
CA ARG A 120 -3.32 3.19 -26.57
C ARG A 120 -2.79 3.64 -27.94
N SER A 121 -2.81 4.94 -28.23
CA SER A 121 -2.32 5.48 -29.51
C SER A 121 -0.79 5.39 -29.67
N ALA A 122 -0.04 5.17 -28.59
CA ALA A 122 1.41 4.96 -28.63
C ALA A 122 1.79 3.52 -28.30
N GLN A 123 0.82 2.60 -28.26
CA GLN A 123 1.00 1.18 -27.90
C GLN A 123 1.75 0.94 -26.58
N ARG A 124 1.64 1.88 -25.62
CA ARG A 124 2.28 1.72 -24.31
C ARG A 124 1.31 1.00 -23.36
N PRO A 125 1.67 -0.20 -22.85
CA PRO A 125 0.83 -0.91 -21.90
C PRO A 125 0.68 -0.09 -20.61
N GLY A 126 -0.37 -0.40 -19.85
CA GLY A 126 -0.55 0.17 -18.51
C GLY A 126 0.64 -0.15 -17.61
N VAL A 127 0.93 0.75 -16.67
CA VAL A 127 1.94 0.53 -15.65
C VAL A 127 1.33 -0.39 -14.58
N HIS A 128 1.88 -1.58 -14.45
CA HIS A 128 1.58 -2.50 -13.36
C HIS A 128 2.62 -2.30 -12.25
N LEU A 129 2.15 -2.14 -11.02
CA LEU A 129 2.98 -1.98 -9.83
C LEU A 129 2.66 -3.08 -8.83
N LEU A 130 3.68 -3.52 -8.10
CA LEU A 130 3.54 -4.39 -6.94
C LEU A 130 3.96 -3.61 -5.68
N PRO A 131 3.03 -2.93 -5.01
CA PRO A 131 3.29 -2.23 -3.75
C PRO A 131 3.32 -3.18 -2.54
N ALA A 132 4.23 -2.90 -1.62
CA ALA A 132 4.22 -3.34 -0.23
C ALA A 132 3.58 -2.24 0.64
N PHE A 133 2.27 -2.31 0.83
CA PHE A 133 1.48 -1.31 1.52
C PHE A 133 1.23 -1.69 2.98
N ALA A 134 1.50 -0.78 3.91
CA ALA A 134 1.26 -0.99 5.34
C ALA A 134 0.01 -0.22 5.80
N PRO A 135 -1.15 -0.90 6.05
CA PRO A 135 -2.42 -0.24 6.31
C PRO A 135 -2.43 0.60 7.59
N ARG A 136 -1.77 0.13 8.67
CA ARG A 136 -1.70 0.83 9.96
C ARG A 136 -1.15 2.25 9.84
N VAL A 137 -0.23 2.46 8.89
CA VAL A 137 0.50 3.73 8.70
C VAL A 137 0.13 4.40 7.38
N GLN A 138 -0.81 3.80 6.63
CA GLN A 138 -1.32 4.29 5.35
C GLN A 138 -0.22 4.65 4.35
N ALA A 139 0.83 3.85 4.28
CA ALA A 139 2.01 4.15 3.49
C ALA A 139 2.50 2.94 2.70
N VAL A 140 3.02 3.20 1.50
CA VAL A 140 3.75 2.21 0.69
C VAL A 140 5.20 2.21 1.17
N LEU A 141 5.67 1.08 1.70
CA LEU A 141 7.03 0.93 2.22
C LEU A 141 8.03 0.64 1.10
N ALA A 142 7.59 -0.11 0.10
CA ALA A 142 8.32 -0.36 -1.13
C ALA A 142 7.35 -0.64 -2.28
N GLN A 143 7.79 -0.45 -3.52
CA GLN A 143 7.03 -0.85 -4.69
C GLN A 143 7.99 -1.20 -5.82
N LEU A 144 7.55 -2.08 -6.71
CA LEU A 144 8.26 -2.41 -7.95
C LEU A 144 7.33 -2.29 -9.14
N ARG A 145 7.88 -1.87 -10.27
CA ARG A 145 7.17 -1.92 -11.54
C ARG A 145 7.31 -3.32 -12.12
N VAL A 146 6.17 -3.93 -12.42
CA VAL A 146 6.11 -5.24 -13.07
C VAL A 146 5.77 -5.04 -14.54
N ASP A 147 6.45 -5.74 -15.43
CA ASP A 147 6.02 -5.76 -16.83
C ASP A 147 4.85 -6.75 -16.98
N THR A 148 3.94 -6.43 -17.88
CA THR A 148 2.72 -7.21 -18.21
C THR A 148 2.96 -8.71 -18.47
N LYS A 149 4.20 -9.10 -18.80
CA LYS A 149 4.59 -10.48 -19.08
C LYS A 149 5.48 -11.12 -18.01
N THR A 150 5.97 -10.34 -17.04
CA THR A 150 6.87 -10.85 -16.00
C THR A 150 6.06 -11.57 -14.93
N ASN A 151 6.55 -12.72 -14.47
CA ASN A 151 5.94 -13.46 -13.36
C ASN A 151 5.94 -12.57 -12.12
N GLU A 152 4.77 -12.09 -11.69
CA GLU A 152 4.58 -11.28 -10.47
C GLU A 152 5.23 -11.92 -9.24
N HIS A 153 5.36 -13.24 -9.23
CA HIS A 153 6.16 -14.02 -8.27
C HIS A 153 7.60 -13.54 -8.11
N LYS A 154 8.34 -13.34 -9.21
CA LYS A 154 9.73 -12.86 -9.16
C LYS A 154 9.80 -11.43 -8.63
N ALA A 155 8.84 -10.59 -9.02
CA ALA A 155 8.74 -9.24 -8.49
C ALA A 155 8.43 -9.24 -6.99
N ALA A 156 7.64 -10.19 -6.48
CA ALA A 156 7.41 -10.33 -5.05
C ALA A 156 8.69 -10.69 -4.29
N LEU A 157 9.51 -11.61 -4.81
CA LEU A 157 10.82 -11.93 -4.23
C LEU A 157 11.76 -10.71 -4.21
N GLU A 158 11.82 -9.95 -5.30
CA GLU A 158 12.62 -8.71 -5.36
C GLU A 158 12.07 -7.64 -4.42
N LEU A 159 10.75 -7.51 -4.30
CA LEU A 159 10.09 -6.57 -3.40
C LEU A 159 10.44 -6.85 -1.94
N LEU A 160 10.48 -8.13 -1.54
CA LEU A 160 10.90 -8.55 -0.21
C LEU A 160 12.35 -8.15 0.08
N ASN A 161 13.24 -8.19 -0.92
CA ASN A 161 14.64 -7.80 -0.74
C ASN A 161 14.80 -6.29 -0.48
N ILE A 162 13.99 -5.45 -1.12
CA ILE A 162 14.03 -3.99 -0.92
C ILE A 162 13.16 -3.52 0.26
N LEU A 163 12.31 -4.40 0.81
CA LEU A 163 11.48 -4.07 1.96
C LEU A 163 12.38 -3.82 3.19
N PRO A 164 12.22 -2.68 3.90
CA PRO A 164 13.03 -2.38 5.07
C PRO A 164 12.88 -3.47 6.14
N SER A 165 13.99 -4.06 6.56
CA SER A 165 14.01 -5.01 7.68
C SER A 165 13.65 -4.31 8.99
N ARG A 166 12.92 -4.99 9.87
CA ARG A 166 12.43 -4.44 11.14
C ARG A 166 12.74 -5.38 12.29
N ARG A 167 12.99 -4.85 13.49
CA ARG A 167 13.21 -5.67 14.68
C ARG A 167 11.92 -6.33 15.17
N GLY A 168 10.81 -5.62 15.05
CA GLY A 168 9.48 -6.14 15.38
C GLY A 168 8.92 -7.15 14.37
N GLY A 169 9.64 -7.43 13.28
CA GLY A 169 9.17 -8.24 12.16
C GLY A 169 8.04 -7.58 11.35
N CYS A 170 7.68 -8.22 10.24
CA CYS A 170 6.52 -7.90 9.42
C CYS A 170 5.61 -9.13 9.28
N ILE A 171 4.30 -8.90 9.14
CA ILE A 171 3.35 -9.92 8.71
C ILE A 171 2.96 -9.58 7.27
N VAL A 172 3.40 -10.41 6.32
CA VAL A 172 3.12 -10.22 4.90
C VAL A 172 1.78 -10.88 4.54
N THR A 173 0.89 -10.10 3.94
CA THR A 173 -0.39 -10.56 3.38
C THR A 173 -0.40 -10.35 1.87
N GLY A 174 -1.18 -11.11 1.13
CA GLY A 174 -1.31 -10.93 -0.32
C GLY A 174 -2.30 -11.90 -0.94
N ASP A 175 -2.54 -11.75 -2.24
CA ASP A 175 -3.41 -12.67 -2.98
C ASP A 175 -2.79 -14.06 -3.12
N ALA A 176 -3.65 -15.03 -3.45
CA ALA A 176 -3.31 -16.43 -3.59
C ALA A 176 -2.19 -16.69 -4.58
N MET A 177 -2.04 -15.85 -5.62
CA MET A 177 -0.97 -15.99 -6.61
C MET A 177 0.44 -15.93 -6.00
N PHE A 178 0.59 -15.26 -4.85
CA PHE A 178 1.85 -15.17 -4.10
C PHE A 178 2.05 -16.33 -3.10
N THR A 179 1.05 -17.21 -2.94
CA THR A 179 1.15 -18.41 -2.10
C THR A 179 2.00 -19.45 -2.82
N GLN A 180 3.31 -19.22 -2.83
CA GLN A 180 4.33 -20.08 -3.44
C GLN A 180 5.42 -20.37 -2.40
N THR A 181 5.95 -21.59 -2.41
CA THR A 181 6.93 -22.04 -1.41
C THR A 181 8.16 -21.13 -1.33
N GLU A 182 8.65 -20.64 -2.48
CA GLU A 182 9.80 -19.74 -2.53
C GLU A 182 9.53 -18.38 -1.85
N VAL A 183 8.33 -17.79 -2.03
CA VAL A 183 7.95 -16.53 -1.37
C VAL A 183 7.81 -16.75 0.13
N CYS A 184 7.12 -17.81 0.55
CA CYS A 184 6.99 -18.15 1.97
C CYS A 184 8.35 -18.39 2.63
N GLN A 185 9.28 -19.03 1.91
CA GLN A 185 10.64 -19.24 2.39
C GLN A 185 11.39 -17.91 2.52
N ALA A 186 11.34 -17.06 1.49
CA ALA A 186 11.99 -15.75 1.51
C ALA A 186 11.49 -14.84 2.66
N ILE A 187 10.20 -14.93 3.02
CA ILE A 187 9.63 -14.21 4.17
C ILE A 187 10.22 -14.76 5.48
N ARG A 188 10.26 -16.08 5.64
CA ARG A 188 10.81 -16.72 6.85
C ARG A 188 12.31 -16.48 7.02
N ASP A 189 13.08 -16.47 5.93
CA ASP A 189 14.52 -16.21 5.95
C ASP A 189 14.84 -14.80 6.48
N ARG A 190 13.88 -13.88 6.40
CA ARG A 190 13.96 -12.53 6.96
C ARG A 190 13.51 -12.45 8.43
N ASN A 191 13.08 -13.56 9.03
CA ASN A 191 12.38 -13.61 10.32
C ASN A 191 11.06 -12.81 10.32
N ASP A 192 10.40 -12.71 9.18
CA ASP A 192 9.07 -12.15 9.03
C ASP A 192 8.02 -13.28 9.00
N ASP A 193 6.77 -12.97 9.32
CA ASP A 193 5.62 -13.89 9.29
C ASP A 193 4.76 -13.63 8.04
N TYR A 194 3.87 -14.56 7.67
CA TYR A 194 2.93 -14.37 6.56
C TYR A 194 1.53 -14.93 6.84
N ALA A 195 0.53 -14.30 6.21
CA ALA A 195 -0.84 -14.79 6.14
C ALA A 195 -1.33 -14.65 4.70
N LEU A 196 -1.21 -15.76 3.94
CA LEU A 196 -1.55 -15.82 2.52
C LEU A 196 -2.77 -16.73 2.31
N VAL A 197 -3.57 -16.40 1.30
CA VAL A 197 -4.79 -17.15 0.99
C VAL A 197 -4.47 -18.29 0.02
N VAL A 198 -4.72 -19.54 0.41
CA VAL A 198 -4.66 -20.67 -0.53
C VAL A 198 -5.97 -20.68 -1.35
N LYS A 199 -5.87 -20.77 -2.68
CA LYS A 199 -7.03 -20.95 -3.59
C LYS A 199 -6.79 -22.17 -4.48
N GLY A 200 -7.55 -22.31 -5.57
CA GLY A 200 -7.38 -23.38 -6.58
C GLY A 200 -6.02 -23.42 -7.29
N ASN A 201 -5.06 -22.57 -6.91
CA ASN A 201 -3.67 -22.66 -7.34
C ASN A 201 -2.92 -23.84 -6.69
N GLN A 202 -3.38 -24.33 -5.54
CA GLN A 202 -2.83 -25.51 -4.88
C GLN A 202 -3.96 -26.41 -4.37
N PRO A 203 -4.54 -27.26 -5.24
CA PRO A 203 -5.76 -28.00 -4.91
C PRO A 203 -5.56 -28.98 -3.74
N ALA A 204 -4.40 -29.63 -3.63
CA ALA A 204 -4.09 -30.51 -2.50
C ALA A 204 -3.99 -29.72 -1.18
N LEU A 205 -3.24 -28.61 -1.18
CA LEU A 205 -3.09 -27.76 0.01
C LEU A 205 -4.43 -27.12 0.41
N ALA A 206 -5.29 -26.75 -0.54
CA ALA A 206 -6.62 -26.23 -0.26
C ALA A 206 -7.47 -27.27 0.48
N VAL A 207 -7.48 -28.52 -0.01
CA VAL A 207 -8.18 -29.63 0.64
C VAL A 207 -7.63 -29.89 2.05
N ASP A 208 -6.31 -29.90 2.20
CA ASP A 208 -5.66 -30.12 3.50
C ASP A 208 -5.95 -28.98 4.49
N THR A 209 -5.96 -27.74 4.01
CA THR A 209 -6.26 -26.55 4.82
C THR A 209 -7.72 -26.53 5.22
N ASP A 210 -8.64 -26.86 4.30
CA ASP A 210 -10.07 -26.98 4.60
C ASP A 210 -10.33 -28.10 5.60
N ALA A 211 -9.71 -29.27 5.43
CA ALA A 211 -9.83 -30.39 6.36
C ALA A 211 -9.26 -30.05 7.76
N GLY A 212 -8.07 -29.43 7.81
CA GLY A 212 -7.41 -29.05 9.06
C GLY A 212 -8.12 -27.92 9.82
N LEU A 213 -8.61 -26.90 9.10
CA LEU A 213 -9.37 -25.80 9.70
C LEU A 213 -10.80 -26.22 10.07
N ALA A 214 -11.44 -27.13 9.32
CA ALA A 214 -12.72 -27.71 9.72
C ALA A 214 -12.59 -28.49 11.04
N PHE A 215 -11.48 -29.20 11.24
CA PHE A 215 -11.17 -29.86 12.50
C PHE A 215 -10.92 -28.85 13.63
N ALA A 216 -10.17 -27.77 13.37
CA ALA A 216 -9.95 -26.70 14.35
C ALA A 216 -11.25 -25.97 14.73
N ALA A 217 -12.18 -25.76 13.79
CA ALA A 217 -13.50 -25.18 14.05
C ALA A 217 -14.36 -26.14 14.89
N GLN A 218 -14.34 -27.44 14.61
CA GLN A 218 -14.98 -28.45 15.45
C GLN A 218 -14.37 -28.52 16.86
N ALA A 219 -13.04 -28.41 16.98
CA ALA A 219 -12.34 -28.39 18.26
C ALA A 219 -12.59 -27.09 19.06
N ALA A 220 -12.80 -25.96 18.38
CA ALA A 220 -13.20 -24.69 19.01
C ALA A 220 -14.69 -24.65 19.40
N THR A 221 -15.48 -25.65 18.99
CA THR A 221 -16.88 -25.79 19.39
C THR A 221 -16.97 -26.50 20.74
N PHE A 222 -16.48 -25.85 21.82
CA PHE A 222 -16.96 -26.21 23.15
C PHE A 222 -18.46 -25.89 23.19
N PRO A 223 -19.35 -26.85 23.52
CA PRO A 223 -20.75 -26.53 23.67
C PRO A 223 -20.88 -25.46 24.76
N PRO A 224 -21.70 -24.41 24.59
CA PRO A 224 -21.97 -23.49 25.69
C PRO A 224 -22.49 -24.33 26.87
N PRO A 225 -22.09 -24.01 28.12
CA PRO A 225 -22.59 -24.74 29.28
C PRO A 225 -24.12 -24.64 29.25
N LYS A 226 -24.80 -25.78 29.46
CA LYS A 226 -26.26 -25.91 29.42
C LYS A 226 -26.90 -25.01 30.49
N GLY A 227 -27.04 -23.72 30.18
CA GLY A 227 -27.91 -22.79 30.87
C GLY A 227 -29.31 -22.96 30.33
N ALA A 228 -30.23 -23.44 31.17
CA ALA A 228 -31.60 -23.73 30.83
C ALA A 228 -32.34 -22.49 30.27
N CYS A 229 -32.42 -22.36 28.95
CA CYS A 229 -33.37 -21.46 28.32
C CYS A 229 -34.71 -22.21 28.15
N ARG A 230 -35.61 -22.02 29.12
CA ARG A 230 -37.00 -22.48 29.02
C ARG A 230 -37.63 -21.92 27.75
N ARG A 231 -37.91 -22.79 26.78
CA ARG A 231 -38.78 -22.51 25.63
C ARG A 231 -40.16 -22.11 26.16
N ARG A 232 -40.55 -20.84 26.01
CA ARG A 232 -41.95 -20.42 26.07
C ARG A 232 -42.59 -20.70 24.71
N ASN A 233 -43.57 -21.60 24.69
CA ASN A 233 -44.41 -21.87 23.53
C ASN A 233 -45.14 -20.58 23.09
N ARG A 234 -44.91 -20.13 21.87
CA ARG A 234 -45.85 -19.26 21.15
C ARG A 234 -46.39 -20.03 19.94
N ARG A 235 -47.72 -20.01 19.82
CA ARG A 235 -48.52 -20.67 18.78
C ARG A 235 -48.17 -20.10 17.38
N PRO A 236 -48.36 -20.89 16.30
CA PRO A 236 -48.00 -20.46 14.96
C PRO A 236 -49.03 -19.47 14.40
N ALA A 237 -48.55 -18.36 13.83
CA ALA A 237 -49.33 -17.50 12.95
C ALA A 237 -48.93 -17.79 11.50
N HIS A 238 -49.92 -17.98 10.64
CA HIS A 238 -49.78 -18.18 9.20
C HIS A 238 -49.27 -16.93 8.49
N GLY A 239 -48.42 -17.09 7.48
CA GLY A 239 -48.10 -16.03 6.52
C GLY A 239 -46.73 -16.17 5.85
N SER A 240 -46.76 -16.59 4.59
CA SER A 240 -45.90 -16.21 3.46
C SER A 240 -44.36 -16.32 3.57
N ARG A 241 -43.80 -17.15 2.67
CA ARG A 241 -42.37 -17.27 2.34
C ARG A 241 -41.77 -15.92 1.93
N GLU A 242 -40.73 -15.50 2.63
CA GLU A 242 -39.63 -14.66 2.12
C GLU A 242 -38.37 -14.93 2.95
N GLN A 243 -37.26 -15.29 2.29
CA GLN A 243 -35.97 -15.55 2.92
C GLN A 243 -35.15 -14.24 3.02
N PRO A 244 -34.70 -13.80 4.21
CA PRO A 244 -33.66 -12.80 4.30
C PRO A 244 -32.28 -13.47 4.40
N ARG A 245 -31.41 -13.16 3.43
CA ARG A 245 -29.95 -13.29 3.57
C ARG A 245 -29.44 -12.21 4.51
N ARG A 246 -28.78 -12.60 5.61
CA ARG A 246 -27.74 -11.83 6.31
C ARG A 246 -27.11 -12.73 7.39
N ASP A 247 -25.83 -13.02 7.24
CA ASP A 247 -24.98 -13.32 8.39
C ASP A 247 -23.95 -12.18 8.50
N THR A 248 -24.15 -11.37 9.52
CA THR A 248 -23.19 -10.39 10.04
C THR A 248 -22.53 -11.07 11.24
N VAL A 249 -21.22 -11.27 11.20
CA VAL A 249 -20.45 -11.77 12.36
C VAL A 249 -19.64 -10.62 12.92
N GLU A 250 -20.04 -10.15 14.10
CA GLU A 250 -19.26 -9.24 14.94
C GLU A 250 -17.98 -9.95 15.42
N LEU A 251 -16.82 -9.37 15.12
CA LEU A 251 -15.54 -9.83 15.65
C LEU A 251 -15.29 -9.19 17.02
N SER A 252 -15.43 -9.98 18.08
CA SER A 252 -14.98 -9.61 19.42
C SER A 252 -13.47 -9.82 19.58
N THR A 253 -12.84 -8.93 20.34
CA THR A 253 -11.39 -8.77 20.51
C THR A 253 -10.74 -9.91 21.29
N GLY A 254 -10.02 -10.79 20.60
CA GLY A 254 -9.17 -11.83 21.19
C GLY A 254 -7.68 -11.47 21.14
N ARG A 255 -7.05 -11.33 22.31
CA ARG A 255 -5.63 -11.02 22.52
C ARG A 255 -4.77 -12.28 22.33
N TRP A 256 -3.93 -12.32 21.29
CA TRP A 256 -3.01 -13.44 21.05
C TRP A 256 -1.70 -13.29 21.84
N ARG A 257 -1.36 -14.28 22.68
CA ARG A 257 0.00 -14.49 23.21
C ARG A 257 0.60 -15.71 22.51
N ALA A 258 1.68 -15.53 21.78
CA ALA A 258 2.46 -16.62 21.22
C ALA A 258 3.25 -17.33 22.34
N ARG A 259 3.06 -18.64 22.50
CA ARG A 259 4.01 -19.51 23.21
C ARG A 259 5.02 -20.02 22.17
N ARG A 260 6.31 -19.86 22.47
CA ARG A 260 7.40 -20.48 21.74
C ARG A 260 7.59 -21.91 22.24
N SER A 261 7.85 -22.82 21.32
CA SER A 261 8.54 -24.10 21.52
C SER A 261 9.72 -24.12 20.57
#